data_AF-A0AAU7Z4M6-F1
#
_entry.id   AF-A0AAU7Z4M6-F1
#
_cell.length_a   1.000
_cell.length_b   1.000
_cell.length_c   1.000
_cell.angle_alpha   90.00
_cell.angle_beta   90.00
_cell.angle_gamma   90.00
#
_symmetry.space_group_name_H-M   'P 1'
#
loop_
_entity.id
_entity.type
_entity.pdbx_description
1 polymer ?
#
loop_
_entity_poly.entity_id
_entity_poly.type
_entity_poly.pdbx_seq_one_letter_code
_entity_poly.pdbx_strand_id
1 'polypeptide(L)'
;MSSTPRTTRARLPLFDLLGAMFFLALPSIYPGRPLLAAGPKIHTVTLGAYRKVPYTQPDATPDSKVDETSSLKVRPLFVDDRQKEWTTGEIHDVTDRTFTVRRALRLNDALPNDAAPHWIWQPGPWLSVDRVTGHITVLRLPDFDFAVSDVVWFRDYAAYCGIATTAKGGLYAIVAELGARRPVVQKQIGK
;
A
#
# COMPACT_ATOMS: atom_id res chain seq x y z
N MET A 1 -7.29 -57.35 -29.51
CA MET A 1 -8.05 -57.92 -30.64
C MET A 1 -9.48 -57.41 -30.54
N SER A 2 -9.88 -56.59 -31.52
CA SER A 2 -11.07 -56.79 -32.37
C SER A 2 -12.39 -56.40 -31.69
N SER A 3 -13.29 -55.61 -32.25
CA SER A 3 -13.44 -55.03 -33.59
C SER A 3 -14.72 -54.18 -33.54
N THR A 4 -14.71 -52.98 -34.10
CA THR A 4 -15.89 -52.34 -34.72
C THR A 4 -16.48 -53.30 -35.78
N PRO A 5 -17.76 -53.22 -36.25
CA PRO A 5 -18.36 -51.97 -36.75
C PRO A 5 -19.92 -51.86 -36.87
N ARG A 6 -20.36 -50.64 -37.25
CA ARG A 6 -21.37 -50.26 -38.28
C ARG A 6 -22.82 -50.80 -38.23
N THR A 7 -23.79 -49.90 -38.04
CA THR A 7 -24.61 -49.24 -39.10
C THR A 7 -25.92 -50.01 -39.34
N THR A 8 -27.10 -49.36 -39.38
CA THR A 8 -27.84 -49.13 -40.64
C THR A 8 -29.15 -48.35 -40.41
N ARG A 9 -29.31 -47.26 -41.20
CA ARG A 9 -30.49 -46.66 -41.87
C ARG A 9 -31.86 -46.65 -41.17
N ALA A 10 -32.45 -45.49 -40.88
CA ALA A 10 -33.13 -44.53 -41.77
C ALA A 10 -34.62 -44.86 -42.04
N ARG A 11 -35.51 -43.92 -41.69
CA ARG A 11 -36.50 -43.22 -42.56
C ARG A 11 -37.68 -42.66 -41.73
N LEU A 12 -37.89 -41.35 -41.87
CA LEU A 12 -39.07 -40.52 -41.59
C LEU A 12 -40.31 -40.97 -42.42
N PRO A 13 -41.49 -40.29 -42.43
CA PRO A 13 -42.13 -39.34 -41.50
C PRO A 13 -43.64 -39.67 -41.26
N LEU A 14 -44.35 -38.97 -40.34
CA LEU A 14 -45.75 -38.62 -40.57
C LEU A 14 -46.24 -37.47 -39.66
N PHE A 15 -46.62 -36.37 -40.31
CA PHE A 15 -47.64 -35.34 -40.03
C PHE A 15 -48.16 -35.11 -38.60
N ASP A 16 -48.10 -33.86 -38.14
CA ASP A 16 -49.26 -33.00 -37.82
C ASP A 16 -48.74 -31.63 -37.31
N LEU A 17 -48.79 -30.54 -38.08
CA LEU A 17 -49.90 -29.58 -38.24
C LEU A 17 -50.41 -28.95 -36.93
N LEU A 18 -49.78 -27.86 -36.47
CA LEU A 18 -50.41 -26.58 -36.07
C LEU A 18 -49.40 -25.67 -35.31
N GLY A 19 -49.48 -24.36 -35.55
CA GLY A 19 -49.08 -23.36 -34.56
C GLY A 19 -47.81 -22.57 -34.86
N ALA A 20 -47.84 -21.77 -35.92
CA ALA A 20 -46.93 -20.63 -36.06
C ALA A 20 -47.27 -19.56 -35.00
N MET A 21 -46.36 -19.30 -34.06
CA MET A 21 -46.33 -18.04 -33.32
C MET A 21 -44.88 -17.61 -33.10
N PHE A 22 -44.36 -16.89 -34.10
CA PHE A 22 -43.07 -16.22 -34.05
C PHE A 22 -43.27 -14.89 -33.29
N PHE A 23 -43.08 -14.91 -31.97
CA PHE A 23 -43.03 -13.68 -31.17
C PHE A 23 -41.73 -12.94 -31.48
N LEU A 24 -41.80 -11.93 -32.35
CA LEU A 24 -40.77 -10.91 -32.52
C LEU A 24 -40.68 -10.09 -31.22
N ALA A 25 -39.77 -10.48 -30.32
CA ALA A 25 -39.38 -9.67 -29.17
C ALA A 25 -38.55 -8.47 -29.66
N LEU A 26 -39.16 -7.28 -29.73
CA LEU A 26 -38.44 -6.02 -29.90
C LEU A 26 -37.52 -5.81 -28.69
N PRO A 27 -36.20 -5.56 -28.86
CA PRO A 27 -35.38 -5.10 -27.76
C PRO A 27 -35.85 -3.69 -27.39
N SER A 28 -36.39 -3.55 -26.18
CA SER A 28 -36.68 -2.27 -25.56
C SER A 28 -35.36 -1.51 -25.39
N ILE A 29 -35.04 -0.62 -26.33
CA ILE A 29 -33.93 0.32 -26.22
C ILE A 29 -34.33 1.35 -25.15
N TYR A 30 -34.05 1.02 -23.89
CA TYR A 30 -34.05 2.00 -22.83
C TYR A 30 -32.93 3.02 -23.15
N PRO A 31 -33.21 4.33 -23.22
CA PRO A 31 -32.15 5.31 -23.27
C PRO A 31 -31.37 5.20 -21.96
N GLY A 32 -30.20 4.56 -22.02
CA GLY A 32 -29.28 4.50 -20.89
C GLY A 32 -29.01 5.92 -20.44
N ARG A 33 -29.38 6.26 -19.20
CA ARG A 33 -28.96 7.52 -18.58
C ARG A 33 -27.44 7.59 -18.72
N PRO A 34 -26.87 8.64 -19.35
CA PRO A 34 -25.43 8.82 -19.33
C PRO A 34 -25.02 8.90 -17.86
N LEU A 35 -24.19 7.95 -17.44
CA LEU A 35 -23.60 7.97 -16.11
C LEU A 35 -22.60 9.13 -16.13
N LEU A 36 -23.06 10.34 -15.82
CA LEU A 36 -22.18 11.48 -15.64
C LEU A 36 -21.30 11.16 -14.43
N ALA A 37 -20.01 10.94 -14.69
CA ALA A 37 -19.02 10.80 -13.64
C ALA A 37 -19.06 12.07 -12.78
N ALA A 38 -19.28 11.92 -11.48
CA ALA A 38 -19.18 13.03 -10.55
C ALA A 38 -17.80 13.69 -10.70
N GLY A 39 -17.76 15.03 -10.76
CA GLY A 39 -16.51 15.76 -10.85
C GLY A 39 -15.54 15.40 -9.71
N PRO A 40 -14.22 15.46 -9.94
CA PRO A 40 -13.24 15.09 -8.92
C PRO A 40 -13.42 15.96 -7.68
N LYS A 41 -13.64 15.32 -6.52
CA LYS A 41 -13.69 16.01 -5.23
C LYS A 41 -12.28 16.47 -4.87
N ILE A 42 -12.14 17.76 -4.59
CA ILE A 42 -10.90 18.33 -4.07
C ILE A 42 -10.89 18.11 -2.57
N HIS A 43 -9.83 17.50 -2.08
CA HIS A 43 -9.61 17.21 -0.67
C HIS A 43 -8.63 18.21 -0.07
N THR A 44 -8.75 18.45 1.23
CA THR A 44 -7.78 19.26 1.99
C THR A 44 -6.93 18.36 2.86
N VAL A 45 -5.63 18.37 2.62
CA VAL A 45 -4.64 17.60 3.40
C VAL A 45 -3.90 18.52 4.35
N THR A 46 -3.91 18.21 5.65
CA THR A 46 -3.22 19.01 6.67
C THR A 46 -2.45 18.13 7.64
N LEU A 47 -1.33 18.66 8.13
CA LEU A 47 -0.54 18.04 9.20
C LEU A 47 -0.80 18.82 10.50
N GLY A 48 -1.15 18.10 11.56
CA GLY A 48 -1.35 18.70 12.87
C GLY A 48 -0.04 19.07 13.57
N ALA A 49 -0.18 19.56 14.80
CA ALA A 49 0.95 19.88 15.64
C ALA A 49 1.75 18.63 16.06
N TYR A 50 3.06 18.81 16.19
CA TYR A 50 3.93 17.77 16.74
C TYR A 50 3.69 17.57 18.24
N ARG A 51 3.78 16.30 18.67
CA ARG A 51 3.93 15.91 20.07
C ARG A 51 5.08 14.91 20.21
N LYS A 52 5.75 14.93 21.36
CA LYS A 52 6.75 13.92 21.72
C LYS A 52 6.05 12.73 22.37
N VAL A 53 6.42 11.51 21.98
CA VAL A 53 5.97 10.26 22.59
C VAL A 53 7.18 9.39 22.95
N PRO A 54 7.09 8.54 23.99
CA PRO A 54 8.16 7.60 24.32
C PRO A 54 8.45 6.66 23.15
N TYR A 55 9.72 6.42 22.89
CA TYR A 55 10.20 5.52 21.85
C TYR A 55 11.39 4.72 22.36
N THR A 56 11.27 3.40 22.28
CA THR A 56 12.37 2.47 22.54
C THR A 56 12.96 2.06 21.20
N GLN A 57 14.25 2.32 21.00
CA GLN A 57 14.91 1.90 19.77
C GLN A 57 14.98 0.36 19.70
N PRO A 58 14.92 -0.25 18.51
CA PRO A 58 14.94 -1.71 18.36
C PRO A 58 16.21 -2.38 18.91
N ASP A 59 17.31 -1.65 19.05
CA ASP A 59 18.61 -2.08 19.55
C ASP A 59 18.84 -1.78 21.04
N ALA A 60 17.86 -1.17 21.72
CA ALA A 60 17.99 -0.82 23.13
C ALA A 60 18.00 -2.08 24.02
N THR A 61 19.09 -2.26 24.77
CA THR A 61 19.19 -3.24 25.86
C THR A 61 18.58 -2.67 27.15
N PRO A 62 18.17 -3.51 28.13
CA PRO A 62 17.57 -3.04 29.39
C PRO A 62 18.42 -2.03 30.17
N ASP A 63 19.74 -2.02 29.97
CA ASP A 63 20.71 -1.11 30.59
C ASP A 63 20.95 0.19 29.79
N SER A 64 20.35 0.31 28.61
CA SER A 64 20.44 1.52 27.78
C SER A 64 19.65 2.63 28.46
N LYS A 65 20.35 3.62 29.01
CA LYS A 65 19.72 4.79 29.64
C LYS A 65 18.81 5.48 28.63
N VAL A 66 17.61 5.83 29.09
CA VAL A 66 16.60 6.59 28.34
C VAL A 66 17.11 8.03 28.15
N ASP A 67 18.07 8.22 27.26
CA ASP A 67 18.55 9.56 26.86
C ASP A 67 17.56 10.21 25.90
N GLU A 68 17.76 11.50 25.61
CA GLU A 68 16.90 12.36 24.76
C GLU A 68 16.51 11.74 23.40
N THR A 69 17.29 10.76 22.93
CA THR A 69 17.06 9.86 21.78
C THR A 69 15.81 8.96 21.92
N SER A 70 15.25 8.85 23.12
CA SER A 70 14.13 7.95 23.46
C SER A 70 12.74 8.57 23.24
N SER A 71 12.64 9.61 22.41
CA SER A 71 11.37 10.26 22.10
C SER A 71 11.14 10.39 20.59
N LEU A 72 9.97 9.95 20.13
CA LEU A 72 9.53 10.09 18.74
C LEU A 72 8.62 11.32 18.62
N LYS A 73 8.91 12.20 17.65
CA LYS A 73 8.03 13.33 17.33
C LYS A 73 6.95 12.88 16.36
N VAL A 74 5.71 12.77 16.83
CA VAL A 74 4.58 12.34 16.00
C VAL A 74 3.58 13.48 15.79
N ARG A 75 2.93 13.49 14.63
CA ARG A 75 1.81 14.41 14.32
C ARG A 75 0.73 13.70 13.51
N PRO A 76 -0.54 14.07 13.69
CA PRO A 76 -1.62 13.51 12.89
C PRO A 76 -1.59 14.09 11.46
N LEU A 77 -1.89 13.24 10.47
CA LEU A 77 -2.19 13.61 9.10
C LEU A 77 -3.71 13.55 8.90
N PHE A 78 -4.30 14.67 8.50
CA PHE A 78 -5.73 14.81 8.23
C PHE A 78 -6.01 14.89 6.74
N VAL A 79 -7.16 14.34 6.36
CA VAL A 79 -7.80 14.55 5.05
C VAL A 79 -9.24 14.94 5.32
N ASP A 80 -9.63 16.14 4.91
CA ASP A 80 -10.94 16.76 5.19
C ASP A 80 -11.30 16.70 6.69
N ASP A 81 -10.40 17.20 7.54
CA ASP A 81 -10.51 17.22 9.01
C ASP A 81 -10.63 15.86 9.69
N ARG A 82 -10.51 14.76 8.93
CA ARG A 82 -10.49 13.40 9.47
C ARG A 82 -9.07 12.91 9.61
N GLN A 83 -8.69 12.53 10.82
CA GLN A 83 -7.38 11.94 11.06
C GLN A 83 -7.28 10.61 10.31
N LYS A 84 -6.32 10.50 9.39
CA LYS A 84 -6.09 9.29 8.59
C LYS A 84 -4.89 8.51 9.09
N GLU A 85 -3.80 9.20 9.38
CA GLU A 85 -2.54 8.57 9.74
C GLU A 85 -1.84 9.33 10.86
N TRP A 86 -0.94 8.64 11.54
CA TRP A 86 0.10 9.28 12.33
C TRP A 86 1.38 9.30 11.52
N THR A 87 2.13 10.40 11.63
CA THR A 87 3.36 10.61 10.88
C THR A 87 4.47 11.08 11.81
N THR A 88 5.72 10.90 11.39
CA THR A 88 6.93 11.34 12.09
C THR A 88 7.91 11.95 11.09
N GLY A 89 8.81 12.79 11.58
CA GLY A 89 9.81 13.48 10.77
C GLY A 89 9.22 14.53 9.82
N GLU A 90 10.11 15.12 9.03
CA GLU A 90 9.75 16.17 8.08
C GLU A 90 9.11 15.63 6.80
N ILE A 91 8.36 16.49 6.13
CA ILE A 91 7.84 16.18 4.79
C ILE A 91 8.93 16.42 3.75
N HIS A 92 8.91 15.62 2.70
CA HIS A 92 9.74 15.84 1.51
C HIS A 92 8.85 16.01 0.28
N ASP A 93 9.00 17.12 -0.43
CA ASP A 93 8.26 17.38 -1.67
C ASP A 93 8.85 16.60 -2.84
N VAL A 94 8.04 15.71 -3.41
CA VAL A 94 8.39 14.98 -4.65
C VAL A 94 7.94 15.77 -5.85
N THR A 95 6.71 16.31 -5.78
CA THR A 95 6.15 17.26 -6.73
C THR A 95 5.38 18.33 -5.96
N ASP A 96 4.94 19.39 -6.64
CA ASP A 96 4.08 20.41 -6.01
C ASP A 96 2.80 19.81 -5.41
N ARG A 97 2.32 18.71 -6.00
CA ARG A 97 1.08 18.02 -5.61
C ARG A 97 1.29 16.87 -4.63
N THR A 98 2.48 16.27 -4.62
CA THR A 98 2.74 15.05 -3.83
C THR A 98 3.97 15.22 -2.94
N PHE A 99 3.81 14.83 -1.68
CA PHE A 99 4.92 14.77 -0.73
C PHE A 99 5.03 13.39 -0.12
N THR A 100 6.19 13.10 0.45
CA THR A 100 6.44 11.90 1.23
C THR A 100 6.67 12.25 2.69
N VAL A 101 6.22 11.33 3.56
CA VAL A 101 6.36 11.48 5.01
C VAL A 101 6.43 10.09 5.63
N ARG A 102 7.19 9.95 6.72
CA ARG A 102 7.32 8.67 7.42
C ARG A 102 6.07 8.41 8.27
N ARG A 103 5.46 7.24 8.14
CA ARG A 103 4.34 6.83 8.99
C ARG A 103 4.85 6.60 10.42
N ALA A 104 4.03 6.93 11.42
CA ALA A 104 4.24 6.52 12.80
C ALA A 104 3.17 5.50 13.16
N LEU A 105 3.58 4.31 13.61
CA LEU A 105 2.69 3.23 14.01
C LEU A 105 2.53 3.25 15.53
N ARG A 106 1.30 2.97 15.97
CA ARG A 106 0.99 2.73 17.37
C ARG A 106 0.53 1.28 17.50
N LEU A 107 1.38 0.44 18.09
CA LEU A 107 1.20 -1.01 18.16
C LEU A 107 0.96 -1.43 19.60
N ASN A 108 0.11 -2.46 19.77
CA ASN A 108 0.00 -3.16 21.05
C ASN A 108 0.91 -4.37 21.00
N ASP A 109 1.95 -4.39 21.82
CA ASP A 109 2.94 -5.47 21.92
C ASP A 109 2.71 -6.37 23.14
N ALA A 110 1.60 -6.19 23.86
CA ALA A 110 1.21 -7.09 24.94
C ALA A 110 1.01 -8.53 24.45
N LEU A 111 1.56 -9.48 25.19
CA LEU A 111 1.37 -10.90 24.98
C LEU A 111 0.01 -11.36 25.52
N PRO A 112 -0.53 -12.51 25.08
CA PRO A 112 -1.83 -13.00 25.54
C PRO A 112 -1.97 -13.19 27.06
N ASN A 113 -0.86 -13.33 27.78
CA ASN A 113 -0.83 -13.51 29.24
C ASN A 113 -0.62 -12.20 30.01
N ASP A 114 -0.38 -11.08 29.33
CA ASP A 114 -0.15 -9.80 30.00
C ASP A 114 -1.46 -9.24 30.54
N ALA A 115 -1.42 -8.70 31.76
CA ALA A 115 -2.60 -8.21 32.45
C ALA A 115 -3.20 -6.93 31.84
N ALA A 116 -2.43 -6.19 31.04
CA ALA A 116 -2.82 -4.91 30.45
C ALA A 116 -2.20 -4.71 29.06
N PRO A 117 -2.85 -3.96 28.17
CA PRO A 117 -2.28 -3.61 26.87
C PRO A 117 -1.05 -2.72 27.04
N HIS A 118 0.01 -3.01 26.29
CA HIS A 118 1.22 -2.21 26.23
C HIS A 118 1.29 -1.54 24.86
N TRP A 119 1.21 -0.21 24.82
CA TRP A 119 1.15 0.54 23.57
C TRP A 119 2.49 1.21 23.30
N ILE A 120 3.12 0.82 22.20
CA ILE A 120 4.39 1.38 21.76
C ILE A 120 4.21 2.19 20.47
N TRP A 121 5.06 3.20 20.30
CA TRP A 121 5.17 3.94 19.05
C TRP A 121 6.40 3.45 18.29
N GLN A 122 6.29 3.29 16.98
CA GLN A 122 7.42 2.91 16.13
C GLN A 122 7.36 3.63 14.79
N PRO A 123 8.51 3.96 14.17
CA PRO A 123 8.54 4.37 12.78
C PRO A 123 8.02 3.26 11.87
N GLY A 124 7.16 3.62 10.93
CA GLY A 124 6.60 2.73 9.93
C GLY A 124 7.16 2.98 8.53
N PRO A 125 6.48 2.45 7.50
CA PRO A 125 6.88 2.68 6.12
C PRO A 125 6.69 4.15 5.71
N TRP A 126 7.34 4.54 4.62
CA TRP A 126 7.11 5.85 4.01
C TRP A 126 5.76 5.90 3.31
N LEU A 127 5.11 7.05 3.36
CA LEU A 127 3.85 7.35 2.69
C LEU A 127 4.11 8.31 1.53
N SER A 128 3.35 8.18 0.45
CA SER A 128 3.13 9.23 -0.53
C SER A 128 1.73 9.78 -0.35
N VAL A 129 1.62 11.10 -0.31
CA VAL A 129 0.37 11.81 -0.05
C VAL A 129 0.11 12.79 -1.18
N ASP A 130 -1.02 12.66 -1.84
CA ASP A 130 -1.51 13.64 -2.82
C ASP A 130 -2.36 14.70 -2.12
N ARG A 131 -1.90 15.96 -2.19
CA ARG A 131 -2.53 17.12 -1.56
C ARG A 131 -3.93 17.43 -2.08
N VAL A 132 -4.22 17.07 -3.33
CA VAL A 132 -5.47 17.42 -4.03
C VAL A 132 -6.49 16.31 -3.93
N THR A 133 -6.07 15.05 -4.08
CA THR A 133 -7.00 13.89 -3.97
C THR A 133 -7.11 13.35 -2.56
N GLY A 134 -6.23 13.76 -1.64
CA GLY A 134 -6.16 13.18 -0.30
C GLY A 134 -5.76 11.70 -0.30
N HIS A 135 -5.25 11.19 -1.43
CA HIS A 135 -4.87 9.80 -1.56
C HIS A 135 -3.55 9.56 -0.84
N ILE A 136 -3.55 8.59 0.07
CA ILE A 136 -2.39 8.20 0.87
C ILE A 136 -2.01 6.78 0.46
N THR A 137 -0.78 6.59 -0.02
CA THR A 137 -0.26 5.28 -0.40
C THR A 137 1.00 4.96 0.37
N VAL A 138 1.16 3.68 0.70
CA VAL A 138 2.43 3.18 1.24
C VAL A 138 3.44 3.08 0.12
N LEU A 139 4.60 3.71 0.28
CA LEU A 139 5.72 3.58 -0.63
C LEU A 139 6.44 2.26 -0.41
N ARG A 140 6.60 1.50 -1.50
CA ARG A 140 7.35 0.26 -1.51
C ARG A 140 8.77 0.56 -1.96
N LEU A 141 9.68 0.68 -1.00
CA LEU A 141 11.11 0.84 -1.24
C LEU A 141 11.79 -0.54 -1.21
N PRO A 142 12.56 -0.93 -2.24
CA PRO A 142 13.25 -2.23 -2.29
C PRO A 142 14.17 -2.47 -1.08
N ASP A 143 14.11 -3.64 -0.45
CA ASP A 143 14.99 -4.04 0.67
C ASP A 143 15.02 -3.04 1.85
N PHE A 144 14.03 -2.16 1.95
CA PHE A 144 13.92 -1.16 3.01
C PHE A 144 13.34 -1.78 4.29
N ASP A 145 14.05 -1.60 5.40
CA ASP A 145 13.58 -1.99 6.73
C ASP A 145 13.24 -0.73 7.54
N PHE A 146 11.99 -0.61 7.95
CA PHE A 146 11.50 0.57 8.67
C PHE A 146 11.98 0.68 10.12
N ALA A 147 12.48 -0.40 10.71
CA ALA A 147 12.99 -0.42 12.08
C ALA A 147 14.45 0.07 12.16
N VAL A 148 15.28 -0.27 11.18
CA VAL A 148 16.74 -0.01 11.24
C VAL A 148 17.25 0.97 10.19
N SER A 149 16.46 1.27 9.16
CA SER A 149 16.88 2.16 8.08
C SER A 149 16.24 3.55 8.19
N ASP A 150 16.97 4.55 7.71
CA ASP A 150 16.46 5.89 7.47
C ASP A 150 16.67 6.29 6.01
N VAL A 151 15.87 7.23 5.52
CA VAL A 151 15.87 7.64 4.10
C VAL A 151 16.25 9.10 3.97
N VAL A 152 17.23 9.36 3.11
CA VAL A 152 17.58 10.69 2.63
C VAL A 152 16.96 10.88 1.26
N TRP A 153 16.24 11.99 1.08
CA TRP A 153 15.48 12.25 -0.13
C TRP A 153 16.14 13.29 -1.03
N PHE A 154 16.01 13.10 -2.34
CA PHE A 154 16.31 14.10 -3.35
C PHE A 154 15.31 13.95 -4.50
N ARG A 155 14.42 14.93 -4.68
CA ARG A 155 13.33 14.85 -5.66
C ARG A 155 12.51 13.56 -5.49
N ASP A 156 12.47 12.71 -6.51
CA ASP A 156 11.84 11.40 -6.56
C ASP A 156 12.81 10.25 -6.24
N TYR A 157 14.03 10.55 -5.79
CA TYR A 157 15.01 9.56 -5.35
C TYR A 157 15.05 9.45 -3.82
N ALA A 158 15.12 8.21 -3.35
CA ALA A 158 15.29 7.80 -1.97
C ALA A 158 16.62 7.06 -1.81
N ALA A 159 17.55 7.61 -1.01
CA ALA A 159 18.79 6.95 -0.65
C ALA A 159 18.72 6.40 0.78
N TYR A 160 19.06 5.13 0.97
CA TYR A 160 18.99 4.46 2.28
C TYR A 160 19.88 3.22 2.34
N CYS A 161 20.06 2.70 3.56
CA CYS A 161 20.64 1.38 3.77
C CYS A 161 19.54 0.32 3.74
N GLY A 162 19.67 -0.72 2.93
CA GLY A 162 18.75 -1.85 2.88
C GLY A 162 19.42 -3.14 3.33
N ILE A 163 18.62 -4.11 3.77
CA ILE A 163 19.06 -5.45 4.15
C ILE A 163 18.55 -6.45 3.11
N ALA A 164 19.46 -7.22 2.51
CA ALA A 164 19.03 -8.24 1.55
C ALA A 164 18.36 -9.40 2.29
N THR A 165 17.13 -9.72 1.91
CA THR A 165 16.39 -10.87 2.46
C THR A 165 16.81 -12.21 1.82
N THR A 166 17.91 -12.24 1.09
CA THR A 166 18.41 -13.46 0.42
C THR A 166 19.17 -14.35 1.40
N ALA A 167 19.33 -15.64 1.08
CA ALA A 167 20.04 -16.61 1.93
C ALA A 167 21.51 -16.24 2.26
N LYS A 168 22.11 -15.32 1.50
CA LYS A 168 23.47 -14.83 1.74
C LYS A 168 23.53 -13.57 2.61
N GLY A 169 22.38 -12.99 2.97
CA GLY A 169 22.30 -11.72 3.68
C GLY A 169 22.97 -10.57 2.93
N GLY A 170 23.38 -9.54 3.67
CA GLY A 170 24.13 -8.40 3.15
C GLY A 170 23.48 -7.06 3.46
N LEU A 171 24.32 -6.08 3.80
CA LEU A 171 23.96 -4.68 3.95
C LEU A 171 24.26 -3.93 2.65
N TYR A 172 23.30 -3.18 2.14
CA TYR A 172 23.39 -2.48 0.87
C TYR A 172 23.11 -0.99 1.02
N ALA A 173 23.89 -0.14 0.36
CA ALA A 173 23.50 1.22 0.05
C ALA A 173 22.63 1.21 -1.22
N ILE A 174 21.42 1.73 -1.11
CA ILE A 174 20.39 1.68 -2.15
C ILE A 174 19.94 3.10 -2.50
N VAL A 175 19.77 3.36 -3.79
CA VAL A 175 19.05 4.53 -4.31
C VAL A 175 17.87 4.00 -5.12
N ALA A 176 16.66 4.31 -4.67
CA ALA A 176 15.42 3.95 -5.35
C ALA A 176 14.76 5.20 -5.95
N GLU A 177 14.24 5.06 -7.17
CA GLU A 177 13.39 6.07 -7.80
C GLU A 177 11.92 5.72 -7.54
N LEU A 178 11.11 6.70 -7.14
CA LEU A 178 9.70 6.48 -6.88
C LEU A 178 8.96 6.03 -8.14
N GLY A 179 8.23 4.92 -8.03
CA GLY A 179 7.52 4.31 -9.16
C GLY A 179 8.35 3.29 -9.94
N ALA A 180 9.67 3.25 -9.77
CA ALA A 180 10.50 2.20 -10.31
C ALA A 180 10.33 0.90 -9.51
N ARG A 181 10.34 -0.25 -10.20
CA ARG A 181 10.24 -1.57 -9.55
C ARG A 181 11.56 -2.07 -8.97
N ARG A 182 12.68 -1.51 -9.42
CA ARG A 182 14.04 -1.93 -9.05
C ARG A 182 14.82 -0.70 -8.60
N PRO A 183 15.80 -0.86 -7.70
CA PRO A 183 16.69 0.24 -7.33
C PRO A 183 17.51 0.71 -8.54
N VAL A 184 17.77 2.01 -8.61
CA VAL A 184 18.63 2.63 -9.62
C VAL A 184 20.10 2.34 -9.31
N VAL A 185 20.45 2.37 -8.02
CA VAL A 185 21.77 1.99 -7.52
C VAL A 185 21.60 1.03 -6.36
N GLN A 186 22.36 -0.06 -6.36
CA GLN A 186 22.46 -0.99 -5.24
C GLN A 186 23.92 -1.42 -5.10
N LYS A 187 24.55 -1.05 -3.99
CA LYS A 187 25.95 -1.37 -3.69
C LYS A 187 26.05 -2.08 -2.35
N GLN A 188 26.64 -3.26 -2.33
CA GLN A 188 26.92 -3.94 -1.07
C GLN A 188 27.97 -3.15 -0.27
N ILE A 189 27.68 -2.88 0.99
CA ILE A 189 28.56 -2.16 1.93
C ILE A 189 28.93 -2.99 3.16
N GLY A 190 28.24 -4.11 3.38
CA GLY A 190 28.53 -5.05 4.47
C GLY A 190 28.02 -6.46 4.18
N LYS A 191 28.49 -7.43 4.96
CA LYS A 191 27.99 -8.81 4.95
C LYS A 191 26.91 -8.97 6.01
#